data_AF-A0A7X9QRS6-F1
#
_entry.id   AF-A0A7X9QRS6-F1
#
_cell.length_a   1.000
_cell.length_b   1.000
_cell.length_c   1.000
_cell.angle_alpha   90.00
_cell.angle_beta   90.00
_cell.angle_gamma   90.00
#
_symmetry.space_group_name_H-M   'P 1'
#
loop_
_entity.id
_entity.type
_entity.pdbx_description
1 polymer ?
#
loop_
_entity_poly.entity_id
_entity_poly.type
_entity_poly.pdbx_seq_one_letter_code
_entity_poly.pdbx_strand_id
1 'polypeptide(L)' 'MDHVIGAIQTYYEIELDDVADELRSGKYGKLSDCPSYRSAKAMLEAIRVLERAYYGEGRTVNIREEMRYRGFAV' A
#
# COMPACT_ATOMS: atom_id res chain seq x y z
N MET A 1 -4.59 18.34 -7.26
CA MET A 1 -4.08 16.96 -7.39
C MET A 1 -4.36 16.10 -6.18
N ASP A 2 -4.52 16.75 -5.03
CA ASP A 2 -4.91 16.12 -3.77
C ASP A 2 -6.16 15.25 -3.94
N HIS A 3 -7.17 15.70 -4.72
CA HIS A 3 -8.35 14.89 -5.01
C HIS A 3 -8.04 13.56 -5.75
N VAL A 4 -7.12 13.58 -6.71
CA VAL A 4 -6.75 12.37 -7.48
C VAL A 4 -5.91 11.44 -6.62
N ILE A 5 -4.94 11.99 -5.89
CA ILE A 5 -4.10 11.23 -4.95
C ILE A 5 -4.99 10.61 -3.87
N GLY A 6 -5.90 11.38 -3.28
CA GLY A 6 -6.85 10.91 -2.28
C GLY A 6 -7.76 9.80 -2.79
N ALA A 7 -8.26 9.91 -4.03
CA ALA A 7 -9.07 8.84 -4.63
C ALA A 7 -8.27 7.53 -4.78
N ILE A 8 -7.02 7.59 -5.24
CA ILE A 8 -6.17 6.38 -5.34
C ILE A 8 -5.81 5.86 -3.95
N GLN A 9 -5.58 6.76 -2.99
CA GLN A 9 -5.26 6.39 -1.62
C GLN A 9 -6.38 5.62 -0.93
N THR A 10 -7.65 5.95 -1.18
CA THR A 10 -8.78 5.15 -0.68
C THR A 10 -8.71 3.70 -1.18
N TYR A 11 -8.40 3.46 -2.45
CA TYR A 11 -8.24 2.09 -2.96
C TYR A 11 -6.97 1.42 -2.42
N TYR A 12 -5.88 2.18 -2.25
CA TYR A 12 -4.66 1.67 -1.65
C TYR A 12 -4.89 1.17 -0.22
N GLU A 13 -5.67 1.90 0.59
CA GLU A 13 -6.04 1.51 1.94
C GLU A 13 -6.86 0.21 1.98
N ILE A 14 -7.81 0.03 1.05
CA ILE A 14 -8.58 -1.22 0.91
C ILE A 14 -7.65 -2.40 0.60
N GLU A 15 -6.74 -2.23 -0.37
CA GLU A 15 -5.79 -3.30 -0.72
C GLU A 15 -4.82 -3.62 0.42
N LEU A 16 -4.47 -2.63 1.26
CA LEU A 16 -3.67 -2.86 2.46
C LEU A 16 -4.44 -3.68 3.51
N ASP A 17 -5.74 -3.46 3.65
CA ASP A 17 -6.60 -4.28 4.51
C ASP A 17 -6.63 -5.73 4.01
N ASP A 18 -6.77 -5.95 2.71
CA ASP A 18 -6.72 -7.29 2.12
C ASP A 18 -5.36 -7.97 2.34
N VAL A 19 -4.23 -7.25 2.13
CA VAL A 19 -2.89 -7.78 2.42
C VAL A 19 -2.76 -8.17 3.89
N ALA A 20 -3.31 -7.38 4.82
CA ALA A 20 -3.28 -7.69 6.23
C ALA A 20 -4.07 -8.96 6.57
N ASP A 21 -5.25 -9.13 5.96
CA ASP A 21 -6.09 -10.32 6.15
C ASP A 21 -5.43 -11.57 5.56
N GLU A 22 -4.80 -11.44 4.39
CA GLU A 22 -4.03 -12.49 3.74
C GLU A 22 -2.84 -12.93 4.60
N LEU A 23 -2.06 -12.00 5.15
CA LEU A 23 -0.98 -12.31 6.09
C LEU A 23 -1.51 -12.99 7.36
N ARG A 24 -2.62 -12.49 7.93
CA ARG A 24 -3.21 -13.04 9.15
C ARG A 24 -3.70 -14.47 8.96
N SER A 25 -4.09 -14.84 7.74
CA SER A 25 -4.47 -16.20 7.40
C SER A 25 -3.32 -17.21 7.52
N GLY A 26 -2.07 -16.76 7.55
CA GLY A 26 -0.87 -17.60 7.63
C GLY A 26 -0.56 -18.38 6.35
N LYS A 27 -1.35 -18.21 5.28
CA LYS A 27 -1.17 -18.91 4.00
C LYS A 27 0.01 -18.40 3.18
N TYR A 28 0.48 -17.19 3.46
CA TYR A 28 1.53 -16.51 2.68
C TYR A 28 2.72 -16.19 3.58
N GLY A 29 3.92 -16.61 3.17
CA GLY A 29 5.14 -16.50 3.99
C GLY A 29 5.83 -15.13 3.93
N LYS A 30 5.47 -14.29 2.96
CA LYS A 30 6.00 -12.93 2.77
C LYS A 30 4.98 -12.05 2.07
N LEU A 31 5.15 -10.73 2.19
CA LEU A 31 4.27 -9.73 1.59
C LEU A 31 4.01 -9.98 0.10
N SER A 32 5.06 -10.26 -0.68
CA SER A 32 4.94 -10.43 -2.12
C SER A 32 4.15 -11.67 -2.56
N ASP A 33 3.88 -12.60 -1.64
CA ASP A 33 3.09 -13.81 -1.92
C ASP A 33 1.59 -13.56 -1.73
N CYS A 34 1.22 -12.47 -1.04
CA CYS A 34 -0.16 -12.05 -0.83
C CYS A 34 -0.75 -11.58 -2.18
N PRO A 35 -1.84 -12.18 -2.68
CA PRO A 35 -2.48 -11.79 -3.93
C PRO A 35 -2.74 -10.27 -4.07
N SER A 36 -3.18 -9.61 -3.00
CA SER A 36 -3.47 -8.17 -3.00
C SER A 36 -2.22 -7.28 -2.94
N TYR A 37 -1.03 -7.85 -2.73
CA TYR A 37 0.21 -7.06 -2.66
C TYR A 37 0.53 -6.37 -4.00
N ARG A 38 0.24 -7.03 -5.13
CA ARG A 38 0.59 -6.49 -6.44
C ARG A 38 -0.25 -5.27 -6.81
N SER A 39 -1.55 -5.32 -6.51
CA SER A 39 -2.49 -4.19 -6.66
C SER A 39 -2.13 -3.04 -5.72
N ALA A 40 -1.93 -3.32 -4.43
CA ALA A 40 -1.46 -2.33 -3.47
C ALA A 40 -0.17 -1.63 -3.94
N LYS A 41 0.79 -2.40 -4.47
CA LYS A 41 2.06 -1.86 -4.98
C LYS A 41 1.87 -0.96 -6.19
N ALA A 42 0.99 -1.34 -7.13
CA ALA A 42 0.70 -0.52 -8.30
C ALA A 42 0.06 0.82 -7.91
N MET A 43 -0.86 0.81 -6.93
CA MET A 43 -1.48 2.03 -6.41
C MET A 43 -0.45 2.93 -5.71
N LEU A 44 0.41 2.37 -4.85
CA LEU A 44 1.49 3.11 -4.21
C LEU A 44 2.44 3.75 -5.23
N GLU A 45 2.81 3.02 -6.28
CA GLU A 45 3.66 3.55 -7.36
C GLU A 45 2.97 4.70 -8.09
N ALA A 46 1.67 4.57 -8.39
CA ALA A 46 0.88 5.65 -9.00
C ALA A 46 0.85 6.89 -8.09
N ILE A 47 0.53 6.72 -6.80
CA ILE A 47 0.50 7.82 -5.83
C ILE A 47 1.87 8.52 -5.77
N ARG A 48 2.97 7.77 -5.66
CA ARG A 48 4.32 8.34 -5.58
C ARG A 48 4.74 9.12 -6.82
N VAL A 49 4.33 8.68 -8.01
CA VAL A 49 4.56 9.45 -9.24
C VAL A 49 3.86 10.79 -9.17
N LEU A 50 2.59 10.80 -8.72
CA LEU A 50 1.84 12.05 -8.55
C LEU A 50 2.45 12.92 -7.45
N GLU A 51 2.70 12.39 -6.27
CA GLU A 51 3.29 13.16 -5.16
C GLU A 51 4.61 13.80 -5.55
N ARG A 52 5.50 13.06 -6.23
CA ARG A 52 6.76 13.62 -6.71
C ARG A 52 6.55 14.72 -7.75
N ALA A 53 5.59 14.57 -8.65
CA ALA A 53 5.30 15.58 -9.68
C ALA A 53 4.69 16.86 -9.08
N TYR A 54 3.87 16.75 -8.03
CA TYR A 54 3.09 17.88 -7.50
C TYR A 54 3.64 18.47 -6.20
N TYR A 55 4.33 17.69 -5.37
CA TYR A 55 4.92 18.13 -4.11
C TYR A 55 6.45 18.05 -4.09
N GLY A 56 7.09 17.43 -5.09
CA GLY A 56 8.54 17.26 -5.16
C GLY A 56 9.10 16.11 -4.33
N GLU A 57 8.28 15.47 -3.50
CA GLU A 57 8.65 14.39 -2.59
C GLU A 57 7.53 13.35 -2.50
N GLY A 58 7.88 12.12 -2.11
CA GLY A 58 6.89 11.08 -1.81
C GLY A 58 6.48 11.17 -0.34
N ARG A 59 5.17 11.16 -0.07
CA ARG A 59 4.58 11.31 1.26
C ARG A 59 3.88 10.04 1.73
N THR A 60 3.43 9.20 0.80
CA THR A 60 2.69 7.98 1.13
C THR A 60 3.61 6.88 1.68
N VAL A 61 3.21 6.35 2.84
CA VAL A 61 3.88 5.26 3.56
C VAL A 61 3.90 3.98 2.72
N ASN A 62 5.01 3.26 2.76
CA ASN A 62 5.15 2.02 1.99
C ASN A 62 4.41 0.84 2.64
N ILE A 63 4.05 -0.15 1.84
CA ILE A 63 3.28 -1.33 2.29
C ILE A 63 3.94 -2.03 3.49
N ARG A 64 5.27 -2.19 3.51
CA ARG A 64 5.95 -2.89 4.62
C ARG A 64 5.81 -2.12 5.93
N GLU A 65 6.03 -0.81 5.89
CA GLU A 65 5.91 0.06 7.06
C GLU A 65 4.48 0.10 7.59
N GLU A 66 3.51 0.16 6.68
CA GLU A 66 2.09 0.07 7.03
C GLU A 66 1.74 -1.25 7.72
N MET A 67 2.24 -2.37 7.20
CA MET A 67 2.05 -3.68 7.84
C MET A 67 2.74 -3.78 9.21
N ARG A 68 3.87 -3.10 9.41
CA ARG A 68 4.50 -3.00 10.74
C ARG A 68 3.65 -2.20 11.72
N TYR A 69 3.04 -1.09 11.28
CA TYR A 69 2.10 -0.34 12.12
C TYR A 69 0.88 -1.18 12.51
N ARG A 70 0.44 -2.07 11.61
CA ARG A 70 -0.64 -3.04 11.84
C ARG A 70 -0.24 -4.26 12.67
N GLY A 71 1.01 -4.34 13.13
CA GLY A 71 1.51 -5.39 14.04
C GLY A 71 2.07 -6.65 13.36
N PHE A 72 2.31 -6.62 12.04
CA PHE A 72 2.92 -7.75 11.32
C PHE A 72 4.45 -7.69 11.36
N ALA A 73 5.09 -8.86 11.49
CA ALA A 73 6.55 -9.02 11.41
C ALA A 73 7.00 -9.27 9.96
N VAL A 74 7.15 -8.21 9.16
CA VAL A 74 7.43 -8.23 7.70
C VAL A 74 8.55 -7.30 7.21
#